data_AF-A0A4Y2VE83-F1
#
_entry.id   AF-A0A4Y2VE83-F1
#
_cell.length_a   1.000
_cell.length_b   1.000
_cell.length_c   1.000
_cell.angle_alpha   90.00
_cell.angle_beta   90.00
_cell.angle_gamma   90.00
#
_symmetry.space_group_name_H-M   'P 1'
#
loop_
_entity.id
_entity.type
_entity.pdbx_description
1 polymer ?
#
loop_
_entity_poly.entity_id
_entity_poly.type
_entity_poly.pdbx_seq_one_letter_code
_entity_poly.pdbx_strand_id
1 'polypeptide(L)'
;MQASLSLKRLDSVTTQKKPEGLSEKDASEWQQKNSDAVAYIKLSLSDEQVLQFAAENNAKILWYKIKFAFTGQTEDRKIDAGNELKNLRINSNELANDYIARARGIATKCHSLGLDVSPRELVYYTV
;
A
#
# COMPACT_ATOMS: atom_id res chain seq x y z
N MET A 1 -5.89 4.42 -8.92
CA MET A 1 -5.68 5.78 -8.37
C MET A 1 -5.11 6.77 -9.40
N GLN A 2 -3.96 6.50 -10.03
CA GLN A 2 -3.33 7.44 -10.98
C GLN A 2 -4.24 7.83 -12.16
N ALA A 3 -4.93 6.85 -12.78
CA ALA A 3 -5.90 7.12 -13.85
C ALA A 3 -7.05 8.05 -13.41
N SER A 4 -7.55 7.88 -12.17
CA SER A 4 -8.62 8.70 -11.60
C SER A 4 -8.18 10.16 -11.39
N LEU A 5 -6.92 10.38 -11.00
CA LEU A 5 -6.34 11.73 -10.85
C LEU A 5 -6.15 12.40 -12.22
N SER A 6 -5.70 11.66 -13.24
CA SER A 6 -5.59 12.16 -14.61
C SER A 6 -6.95 12.56 -15.19
N LEU A 7 -8.00 11.75 -14.98
CA LEU A 7 -9.37 12.10 -15.42
C LEU A 7 -9.86 13.41 -14.80
N LYS A 8 -9.43 13.72 -13.57
CA LYS A 8 -9.77 14.96 -12.86
C LYS A 8 -8.80 16.11 -13.16
N ARG A 9 -7.82 15.92 -14.04
CA ARG A 9 -6.76 16.90 -14.38
C ARG A 9 -5.93 17.35 -13.16
N LEU A 10 -5.69 16.42 -12.25
CA LEU A 10 -4.92 16.61 -11.00
C LEU A 10 -3.53 15.94 -11.04
N ASP A 11 -3.18 15.30 -12.16
CA ASP A 11 -1.92 14.56 -12.33
C ASP A 11 -0.68 15.47 -12.23
N SER A 12 -0.78 16.71 -12.70
CA SER A 12 0.33 17.69 -12.68
C SER A 12 0.83 17.97 -11.27
N VAL A 13 -0.07 18.18 -10.30
CA VAL A 13 0.29 18.49 -8.90
C VAL A 13 0.84 17.28 -8.13
N THR A 14 0.68 16.07 -8.65
CA THR A 14 1.27 14.84 -8.07
C THR A 14 2.67 14.53 -8.60
N THR A 15 3.09 15.19 -9.68
CA THR A 15 4.39 14.95 -10.34
C THR A 15 5.33 16.15 -10.25
N GLN A 16 4.77 17.37 -10.20
CA GLN A 16 5.53 18.62 -10.21
C GLN A 16 5.44 19.34 -8.86
N LYS A 17 6.50 20.09 -8.51
CA LYS A 17 6.44 21.04 -7.38
C LYS A 17 5.68 22.29 -7.84
N LYS A 18 5.25 23.13 -6.90
CA LYS A 18 4.70 24.45 -7.23
C LYS A 18 5.74 25.23 -8.06
N PRO A 19 5.40 25.68 -9.28
CA PRO A 19 6.29 26.51 -10.08
C PRO A 19 6.58 27.86 -9.41
N GLU A 20 7.79 28.37 -9.61
CA GLU A 20 8.19 29.71 -9.18
C GLU A 20 7.77 30.76 -10.22
N GLY A 21 7.54 32.01 -9.79
CA GLY A 21 7.20 33.11 -10.70
C GLY A 21 5.80 33.08 -11.29
N LEU A 22 4.87 32.31 -10.71
CA LEU A 22 3.47 32.29 -11.13
C LEU A 22 2.77 33.62 -10.85
N SER A 23 1.81 33.97 -11.72
CA SER A 23 0.85 35.02 -11.40
C SER A 23 0.03 34.62 -10.16
N GLU A 24 -0.54 35.60 -9.46
CA GLU A 24 -1.38 35.34 -8.28
C GLU A 24 -2.55 34.38 -8.60
N LYS A 25 -3.16 34.56 -9.79
CA LYS A 25 -4.22 33.68 -10.29
C LYS A 25 -3.73 32.25 -10.47
N ASP A 26 -2.62 32.06 -11.18
CA ASP A 26 -2.10 30.71 -11.46
C ASP A 26 -1.59 30.03 -10.18
N ALA A 27 -1.04 30.81 -9.24
CA ALA A 27 -0.64 30.31 -7.93
C ALA A 27 -1.84 29.82 -7.11
N SER A 28 -2.97 30.55 -7.16
CA SER A 28 -4.22 30.16 -6.52
C SER A 28 -4.82 28.91 -7.15
N GLU A 29 -4.88 28.85 -8.49
CA GLU A 29 -5.34 27.67 -9.22
C GLU A 29 -4.49 26.42 -8.91
N TRP A 30 -3.17 26.58 -8.83
CA TRP A 30 -2.27 25.49 -8.44
C TRP A 30 -2.56 25.02 -7.01
N GLN A 31 -2.75 25.96 -6.07
CA GLN A 31 -3.04 25.64 -4.67
C GLN A 31 -4.35 24.87 -4.53
N GLN A 32 -5.39 25.28 -5.27
CA GLN A 32 -6.67 24.56 -5.29
C GLN A 32 -6.50 23.14 -5.81
N LYS A 33 -5.84 22.97 -6.97
CA LYS A 33 -5.57 21.64 -7.54
C LYS A 33 -4.78 20.76 -6.58
N ASN A 34 -3.78 21.32 -5.89
CA ASN A 34 -3.00 20.59 -4.89
C ASN A 34 -3.90 20.12 -3.73
N SER A 35 -4.72 21.00 -3.17
CA SER A 35 -5.65 20.65 -2.08
C SER A 35 -6.66 19.59 -2.51
N ASP A 36 -7.25 19.74 -3.71
CA ASP A 36 -8.17 18.76 -4.28
C ASP A 36 -7.50 17.40 -4.44
N ALA A 37 -6.28 17.36 -4.99
CA ALA A 37 -5.52 16.12 -5.16
C ALA A 37 -5.20 15.46 -3.81
N VAL A 38 -4.81 16.23 -2.79
CA VAL A 38 -4.58 15.70 -1.44
C VAL A 38 -5.86 15.08 -0.88
N ALA A 39 -7.00 15.77 -0.98
CA ALA A 39 -8.28 15.26 -0.51
C ALA A 39 -8.67 13.98 -1.23
N TYR A 40 -8.56 13.94 -2.57
CA TYR A 40 -8.86 12.75 -3.36
C TYR A 40 -7.97 11.56 -3.02
N ILE A 41 -6.67 11.79 -2.83
CA ILE A 41 -5.74 10.74 -2.42
C ILE A 41 -6.16 10.20 -1.05
N LYS A 42 -6.36 11.06 -0.05
CA LYS A 42 -6.76 10.66 1.32
C LYS A 42 -8.10 9.92 1.35
N LEU A 43 -9.08 10.34 0.55
CA LEU A 43 -10.37 9.64 0.41
C LEU A 43 -10.25 8.23 -0.19
N SER A 44 -9.14 7.93 -0.86
CA SER A 44 -8.90 6.61 -1.47
C SER A 44 -8.07 5.69 -0.58
N LEU A 45 -7.63 6.15 0.59
CA LEU A 45 -6.83 5.39 1.56
C LEU A 45 -7.73 4.81 2.65
N SER A 46 -7.26 3.75 3.33
CA SER A 46 -7.92 3.30 4.56
C SER A 46 -7.72 4.30 5.69
N ASP A 47 -8.56 4.25 6.73
CA ASP A 47 -8.46 5.17 7.87
C ASP A 47 -7.07 5.13 8.53
N GLU A 48 -6.48 3.94 8.68
CA GLU A 48 -5.13 3.76 9.21
C GLU A 48 -4.06 4.44 8.35
N GLN A 49 -4.17 4.31 7.02
CA GLN A 49 -3.26 4.97 6.08
C GLN A 49 -3.47 6.49 6.08
N VAL A 50 -4.69 6.98 6.22
CA VAL A 50 -4.98 8.42 6.34
C VAL A 50 -4.30 9.01 7.57
N LEU A 51 -4.34 8.30 8.70
CA LEU A 51 -3.64 8.72 9.93
C LEU A 51 -2.13 8.79 9.73
N GLN A 52 -1.54 7.83 9.00
CA GLN A 52 -0.11 7.80 8.71
C GLN A 52 0.38 9.03 7.91
N PHE A 53 -0.47 9.58 7.03
CA PHE A 53 -0.14 10.71 6.16
C PHE A 53 -0.96 11.98 6.47
N ALA A 54 -1.43 12.12 7.70
CA ALA A 54 -2.36 13.18 8.08
C ALA A 54 -1.75 14.58 7.88
N ALA A 55 -0.47 14.75 8.21
CA ALA A 55 0.26 16.02 8.14
C ALA A 55 0.56 16.48 6.70
N GLU A 56 0.48 15.58 5.72
CA GLU A 56 0.84 15.86 4.34
C GLU A 56 -0.26 16.67 3.65
N ASN A 57 0.10 17.89 3.26
CA ASN A 57 -0.75 18.85 2.56
C ASN A 57 -0.27 19.16 1.13
N ASN A 58 0.78 18.48 0.66
CA ASN A 58 1.30 18.59 -0.68
C ASN A 58 1.08 17.28 -1.44
N ALA A 59 0.35 17.34 -2.55
CA ALA A 59 -0.08 16.17 -3.30
C ALA A 59 1.10 15.35 -3.84
N LYS A 60 2.15 15.99 -4.34
CA LYS A 60 3.38 15.32 -4.81
C LYS A 60 4.11 14.60 -3.68
N ILE A 61 4.29 15.26 -2.54
CA ILE A 61 4.97 14.66 -1.38
C ILE A 61 4.15 13.48 -0.84
N LEU A 62 2.83 13.66 -0.70
CA LEU A 62 1.91 12.61 -0.27
C LEU A 62 1.98 11.39 -1.21
N TRP A 63 1.86 11.62 -2.51
CA TRP A 63 1.94 10.56 -3.53
C TRP A 63 3.28 9.82 -3.49
N TYR A 64 4.39 10.54 -3.32
CA TYR A 64 5.71 9.96 -3.19
C TYR A 64 5.83 9.10 -1.92
N LYS A 65 5.38 9.62 -0.77
CA LYS A 65 5.42 8.90 0.51
C LYS A 65 4.58 7.62 0.47
N ILE A 66 3.40 7.66 -0.13
CA ILE A 66 2.56 6.46 -0.35
C ILE A 66 3.31 5.45 -1.20
N LYS A 67 3.84 5.85 -2.36
CA LYS A 67 4.62 4.94 -3.20
C LYS A 67 5.78 4.32 -2.43
N PHE A 68 6.56 5.12 -1.72
CA PHE A 68 7.71 4.63 -0.97
C PHE A 68 7.32 3.67 0.16
N ALA A 69 6.21 3.97 0.86
CA ALA A 69 5.72 3.11 1.95
C ALA A 69 5.24 1.73 1.48
N PHE A 70 4.75 1.63 0.24
CA PHE A 70 4.18 0.41 -0.31
C PHE A 70 4.99 -0.18 -1.47
N THR A 71 6.28 0.14 -1.56
CA THR A 71 7.19 -0.44 -2.57
C THR A 71 8.49 -0.88 -1.93
N GLY A 72 9.22 -1.75 -2.63
CA GLY A 72 10.55 -2.19 -2.25
C GLY A 72 10.56 -3.56 -1.58
N GLN A 73 11.78 -4.02 -1.29
CA GLN A 73 12.06 -5.42 -0.96
C GLN A 73 11.28 -5.93 0.26
N THR A 74 10.99 -5.08 1.25
CA THR A 74 10.21 -5.50 2.43
C THR A 74 8.78 -5.86 2.06
N GLU A 75 8.11 -5.03 1.25
CA GLU A 75 6.74 -5.32 0.79
C GLU A 75 6.71 -6.50 -0.18
N ASP A 76 7.72 -6.62 -1.06
CA ASP A 76 7.86 -7.77 -1.95
C ASP A 76 7.98 -9.08 -1.14
N ARG A 77 8.76 -9.07 -0.05
CA ARG A 77 8.89 -10.24 0.85
C ARG A 77 7.58 -10.57 1.57
N LYS A 78 6.76 -9.58 1.94
CA LYS A 78 5.42 -9.83 2.50
C LYS A 78 4.55 -10.56 1.47
N ILE A 79 4.57 -10.10 0.22
CA ILE A 79 3.83 -10.73 -0.90
C ILE A 79 4.32 -12.16 -1.11
N ASP A 80 5.63 -12.39 -1.16
CA ASP A 80 6.21 -13.72 -1.34
C ASP A 80 5.83 -14.68 -0.21
N ALA A 81 5.94 -14.26 1.04
CA ALA A 81 5.56 -15.08 2.20
C ALA A 81 4.05 -15.39 2.21
N GLY A 82 3.22 -14.39 1.88
CA GLY A 82 1.77 -14.59 1.75
C GLY A 82 1.41 -15.57 0.62
N ASN A 83 2.11 -15.51 -0.51
CA ASN A 83 1.93 -16.43 -1.63
C ASN A 83 2.44 -17.83 -1.31
N GLU A 84 3.53 -17.96 -0.56
CA GLU A 84 4.05 -19.23 -0.06
C GLU A 84 2.99 -19.94 0.79
N LEU A 85 2.30 -19.21 1.67
CA LEU A 85 1.21 -19.76 2.49
C LEU A 85 -0.03 -20.12 1.65
N LYS A 86 -0.46 -19.23 0.75
CA LYS A 86 -1.65 -19.45 -0.09
C LYS A 86 -1.53 -20.63 -1.03
N ASN A 87 -0.32 -20.88 -1.53
CA ASN A 87 -0.03 -21.97 -2.46
C ASN A 87 0.52 -23.21 -1.76
N LEU A 88 0.47 -23.24 -0.43
CA LEU A 88 0.96 -24.36 0.36
C LEU A 88 0.16 -25.61 0.00
N ARG A 89 0.88 -26.71 -0.27
CA ARG A 89 0.28 -28.02 -0.52
C ARG A 89 1.01 -29.06 0.31
N ILE A 90 0.26 -30.06 0.74
CA ILE A 90 0.83 -31.25 1.36
C ILE A 90 1.61 -32.03 0.30
N ASN A 91 2.83 -32.44 0.63
CA ASN A 91 3.63 -33.27 -0.26
C ASN A 91 3.21 -34.75 -0.11
N SER A 92 3.43 -35.56 -1.16
CA SER A 92 2.95 -36.95 -1.21
C SER A 92 3.41 -37.86 -0.06
N ASN A 93 4.53 -37.52 0.58
CA ASN A 93 5.12 -38.28 1.69
C ASN A 93 5.23 -37.47 2.99
N GLU A 94 4.58 -36.31 3.08
CA GLU A 94 4.61 -35.46 4.26
C GLU A 94 3.53 -35.88 5.25
N LEU A 95 3.88 -36.03 6.53
CA LEU A 95 2.91 -36.28 7.57
C LEU A 95 2.06 -35.02 7.80
N ALA A 96 0.79 -35.20 8.15
CA ALA A 96 -0.11 -34.08 8.42
C ALA A 96 0.44 -33.13 9.52
N ASN A 97 1.11 -33.68 10.53
CA ASN A 97 1.74 -32.88 11.59
C ASN A 97 2.89 -32.01 11.06
N ASP A 98 3.72 -32.55 10.16
CA ASP A 98 4.83 -31.82 9.56
C ASP A 98 4.31 -30.71 8.63
N TYR A 99 3.25 -31.01 7.88
CA TYR A 99 2.55 -30.05 7.04
C TYR A 99 1.97 -28.88 7.85
N ILE A 100 1.27 -29.17 8.95
CA ILE A 100 0.72 -28.14 9.86
C ILE A 100 1.85 -27.32 10.48
N ALA A 101 2.95 -27.96 10.89
CA ALA A 101 4.11 -27.25 11.45
C ALA A 101 4.73 -26.29 10.43
N ARG A 102 4.87 -26.72 9.16
CA ARG A 102 5.36 -25.89 8.07
C ARG A 102 4.44 -24.69 7.80
N ALA A 103 3.13 -24.91 7.76
CA ALA A 103 2.16 -23.83 7.60
C ALA A 103 2.25 -22.78 8.71
N ARG A 104 2.37 -23.23 9.97
CA ARG A 104 2.58 -22.33 11.13
C ARG A 104 3.90 -21.57 11.04
N GLY A 105 4.96 -22.22 10.55
CA GLY A 105 6.25 -21.59 10.29
C GLY A 105 6.12 -20.45 9.27
N ILE A 106 5.42 -20.69 8.17
CA ILE A 106 5.18 -19.65 7.14
C ILE A 106 4.30 -18.53 7.69
N ALA A 107 3.24 -18.84 8.45
CA ALA A 107 2.41 -17.81 9.10
C ALA A 107 3.22 -16.94 10.08
N THR A 108 4.15 -17.53 10.82
CA THR A 108 5.08 -16.80 11.69
C THR A 108 6.01 -15.89 10.88
N LYS A 109 6.52 -16.37 9.74
CA LYS A 109 7.30 -15.58 8.79
C LYS A 109 6.49 -14.39 8.26
N CYS A 110 5.23 -14.59 7.84
CA CYS A 110 4.33 -13.51 7.43
C CYS A 110 4.21 -12.45 8.53
N HIS A 111 3.90 -12.88 9.76
CA HIS A 111 3.75 -11.96 10.89
C HIS A 111 5.04 -11.17 11.18
N SER A 112 6.21 -11.83 11.13
CA SER A 112 7.51 -11.17 11.32
C SER A 112 7.82 -10.10 10.26
N LEU A 113 7.24 -10.23 9.08
CA LEU A 113 7.34 -9.26 8.00
C LEU A 113 6.27 -8.16 8.09
N GLY A 114 5.34 -8.23 9.05
CA GLY A 114 4.22 -7.30 9.19
C GLY A 114 3.01 -7.64 8.31
N LEU A 115 2.92 -8.88 7.82
CA LEU A 115 1.71 -9.40 7.18
C LEU A 115 0.93 -10.22 8.19
N ASP A 116 -0.20 -9.70 8.66
CA ASP A 116 -1.05 -10.42 9.59
C ASP A 116 -1.82 -11.54 8.87
N VAL A 117 -1.83 -12.74 9.48
CA VAL A 117 -2.53 -13.91 8.97
C VAL A 117 -3.47 -14.35 10.07
N SER A 118 -4.77 -14.19 9.85
CA SER A 118 -5.75 -14.58 10.85
C SER A 118 -5.75 -16.10 11.08
N PRO A 119 -6.15 -16.58 12.28
CA PRO A 119 -6.31 -18.01 12.52
C PRO A 119 -7.24 -18.68 11.50
N ARG A 120 -8.29 -17.97 11.04
CA ARG A 120 -9.22 -18.45 10.03
C ARG A 120 -8.56 -18.61 8.66
N GLU A 121 -7.75 -17.65 8.23
CA GLU A 121 -6.99 -17.76 6.97
C GLU A 121 -5.98 -18.91 7.02
N LEU A 122 -5.27 -19.06 8.13
CA LEU A 122 -4.34 -20.17 8.31
C LEU A 122 -5.04 -21.52 8.15
N VAL A 123 -6.20 -21.71 8.79
CA VAL A 123 -7.00 -22.94 8.63
C VAL A 123 -7.47 -23.10 7.19
N TYR A 124 -7.99 -22.04 6.57
CA TYR A 124 -8.47 -22.08 5.17
C TYR A 124 -7.39 -22.47 4.16
N TYR A 125 -6.13 -22.07 4.37
CA TYR A 125 -5.03 -22.44 3.47
C TYR A 125 -4.43 -23.82 3.78
N THR A 126 -4.79 -24.44 4.91
CA THR A 126 -4.18 -25.70 5.35
C THR A 126 -5.15 -26.88 5.36
N VAL A 127 -6.46 -26.65 5.34
CA VAL A 127 -7.49 -27.69 5.37
C VAL A 127 -8.29 -27.64 4.07
#